data_AF-A0A956B715-F1
#
_entry.id   AF-A0A956B715-F1
#
_cell.length_a   1.000
_cell.length_b   1.000
_cell.length_c   1.000
_cell.angle_alpha   90.00
_cell.angle_beta   90.00
_cell.angle_gamma   90.00
#
_symmetry.space_group_name_H-M   'P 1'
#
loop_
_entity.id
_entity.type
_entity.pdbx_description
1 polymer ?
#
loop_
_entity_poly.entity_id
_entity_poly.type
_entity_poly.pdbx_seq_one_letter_code
_entity_poly.pdbx_strand_id
1 'polypeptide(L)'
;MEDIYSSLPIYMMVGIVVVIGVAQINRIAGALLSVVFWGAVAWVGSAAYDAGHAIGLPGLQFPQWVFLSVCAAFAGVQLFAAYTYVQSKKRAEARRRLLNDEDEDDEP
;
A
#
# COMPACT_ATOMS: atom_id res chain seq x y z
N MET A 1 8.82 -5.19 -28.84
CA MET A 1 8.15 -5.61 -27.58
C MET A 1 9.15 -5.91 -26.46
N GLU A 2 10.46 -6.01 -26.72
CA GLU A 2 11.49 -6.22 -25.68
C GLU A 2 11.70 -5.02 -24.72
N ASP A 3 11.38 -3.79 -25.12
CA ASP A 3 11.64 -2.59 -24.28
C ASP A 3 10.70 -2.41 -23.08
N ILE A 4 9.47 -2.94 -23.15
CA ILE A 4 8.51 -2.76 -22.05
C ILE A 4 8.90 -3.61 -20.83
N TYR A 5 9.45 -4.80 -21.07
CA TYR A 5 9.83 -5.73 -20.01
C TYR A 5 11.13 -5.34 -19.31
N SER A 6 12.09 -4.73 -20.01
CA SER A 6 13.32 -4.19 -19.40
C SER A 6 13.06 -2.95 -18.54
N SER A 7 12.02 -2.19 -18.89
CA SER A 7 11.60 -0.97 -18.18
C SER A 7 10.67 -1.24 -17.01
N LEU A 8 10.11 -2.45 -16.91
CA LEU A 8 9.16 -2.87 -15.88
C LEU A 8 9.68 -2.69 -14.45
N PRO A 9 10.94 -3.04 -14.11
CA PRO A 9 11.51 -2.80 -12.79
C PRO A 9 11.64 -1.30 -12.46
N ILE A 10 11.92 -0.46 -13.48
CA ILE A 10 12.03 0.99 -13.33
C ILE A 10 10.65 1.57 -13.00
N TYR A 11 9.60 1.16 -13.71
CA TYR A 11 8.23 1.58 -13.40
C TYR A 11 7.76 1.10 -12.02
N MET A 12 8.17 -0.10 -11.59
CA MET A 12 7.89 -0.58 -10.23
C MET A 12 8.57 0.27 -9.17
N MET A 13 9.86 0.60 -9.34
CA MET A 13 10.60 1.48 -8.43
C MET A 13 9.93 2.86 -8.33
N VAL A 14 9.61 3.49 -9.46
CA VAL A 14 8.94 4.79 -9.50
C VAL A 14 7.57 4.71 -8.82
N GLY A 15 6.78 3.69 -9.10
CA GLY A 15 5.46 3.51 -8.50
C GLY A 15 5.51 3.30 -6.98
N ILE A 16 6.51 2.55 -6.48
CA ILE A 16 6.74 2.40 -5.03
C ILE A 16 7.03 3.75 -4.38
N VAL A 17 7.91 4.56 -4.97
CA VAL A 17 8.27 5.89 -4.45
C VAL A 17 7.03 6.81 -4.41
N VAL A 18 6.20 6.78 -5.46
CA VAL A 18 4.95 7.56 -5.52
C VAL A 18 3.97 7.11 -4.43
N VAL A 19 3.76 5.80 -4.27
CA VAL A 19 2.87 5.26 -3.22
C VAL A 19 3.34 5.65 -1.82
N ILE A 20 4.65 5.55 -1.54
CA ILE A 20 5.23 5.95 -0.27
C ILE A 20 5.05 7.46 -0.03
N GLY A 21 5.30 8.28 -1.06
CA GLY A 21 5.13 9.73 -0.98
C GLY A 21 3.68 10.14 -0.71
N VAL A 22 2.72 9.51 -1.38
CA VAL A 22 1.28 9.77 -1.16
C VAL A 22 0.84 9.27 0.22
N ALA A 23 1.35 8.14 0.70
CA ALA A 23 1.05 7.61 2.03
C ALA A 23 1.57 8.50 3.17
N GLN A 24 2.64 9.27 2.95
CA GLN A 24 3.15 10.26 3.91
C GLN A 24 2.18 11.46 4.06
N ILE A 25 1.59 11.91 2.95
CA ILE A 25 0.69 13.09 2.94
C ILE A 25 -0.72 12.71 3.42
N ASN A 26 -1.25 11.59 2.92
CA ASN A 26 -2.57 11.10 3.30
C ASN A 26 -2.56 9.57 3.33
N ARG A 27 -2.52 9.01 4.55
CA ARG A 27 -2.46 7.55 4.77
C ARG A 27 -3.60 6.79 4.10
N ILE A 28 -4.82 7.35 4.03
CA ILE A 28 -5.97 6.67 3.42
C ILE A 28 -5.83 6.65 1.90
N ALA A 29 -5.49 7.80 1.31
CA ALA A 29 -5.24 7.88 -0.14
C ALA A 29 -4.04 7.02 -0.53
N GLY A 30 -2.97 7.01 0.27
CA GLY A 30 -1.80 6.17 0.06
C GLY A 30 -2.10 4.67 0.15
N ALA A 31 -2.97 4.26 1.07
CA ALA A 31 -3.38 2.85 1.15
C ALA A 31 -4.23 2.42 -0.04
N LEU A 32 -5.20 3.24 -0.47
CA LEU A 32 -5.98 2.96 -1.68
C LEU A 32 -5.09 2.89 -2.92
N LEU A 33 -4.21 3.87 -3.08
CA LEU A 33 -3.25 3.89 -4.19
C LEU A 33 -2.31 2.68 -4.13
N SER A 34 -1.89 2.26 -2.94
CA SER A 34 -1.05 1.08 -2.75
C SER A 34 -1.74 -0.20 -3.18
N VAL A 35 -3.02 -0.38 -2.86
CA VAL A 35 -3.79 -1.57 -3.26
C VAL A 35 -3.91 -1.62 -4.79
N VAL A 36 -4.25 -0.49 -5.42
CA VAL A 36 -4.34 -0.40 -6.89
C VAL A 36 -2.98 -0.67 -7.53
N PHE A 37 -1.91 -0.08 -6.99
CA PHE A 37 -0.55 -0.25 -7.48
C PHE A 37 -0.09 -1.72 -7.39
N TRP A 38 -0.22 -2.36 -6.23
CA TRP A 38 0.14 -3.77 -6.08
C TRP A 38 -0.75 -4.71 -6.89
N GLY A 39 -2.02 -4.37 -7.09
CA GLY A 39 -2.91 -5.08 -8.01
C GLY A 39 -2.46 -5.00 -9.46
N ALA A 40 -2.07 -3.80 -9.93
CA ALA A 40 -1.52 -3.60 -11.27
C ALA A 40 -0.18 -4.33 -11.45
N VAL A 41 0.69 -4.29 -10.45
CA VAL A 41 1.95 -5.04 -10.41
C VAL A 41 1.70 -6.54 -10.46
N ALA A 42 0.74 -7.05 -9.71
CA ALA A 42 0.36 -8.46 -9.73
C ALA A 42 -0.15 -8.88 -11.11
N TRP A 43 -0.98 -8.06 -11.75
CA TRP A 43 -1.51 -8.30 -13.08
C TRP A 43 -0.41 -8.32 -14.14
N VAL A 44 0.38 -7.24 -14.24
CA VAL A 44 1.48 -7.11 -15.19
C VAL A 44 2.54 -8.20 -14.95
N GLY A 45 2.83 -8.48 -13.68
CA GLY A 45 3.77 -9.52 -13.32
C GLY A 45 3.31 -10.91 -13.70
N SER A 46 2.02 -11.22 -13.49
CA SER A 46 1.42 -12.49 -13.93
C SER A 46 1.47 -12.63 -15.46
N ALA A 47 1.19 -11.58 -16.21
CA ALA A 47 1.31 -11.58 -17.67
C ALA A 47 2.76 -11.84 -18.15
N ALA A 48 3.75 -11.33 -17.41
CA ALA A 48 5.16 -11.63 -17.70
C ALA A 48 5.51 -13.10 -17.43
N TYR A 49 4.99 -13.70 -16.35
CA TYR A 49 5.13 -15.14 -16.10
C TYR A 49 4.47 -15.99 -17.19
N ASP A 50 3.27 -15.62 -17.64
CA ASP A 50 2.58 -16.32 -18.73
C ASP A 50 3.34 -16.24 -20.07
N ALA A 51 4.08 -15.14 -20.28
CA ALA A 51 4.98 -14.96 -21.42
C ALA A 51 6.32 -15.70 -21.27
N GLY A 52 6.53 -16.46 -20.19
CA GLY A 52 7.76 -17.23 -19.94
C GLY A 52 8.90 -16.41 -19.33
N HIS A 53 8.65 -15.17 -18.91
CA HIS A 53 9.63 -14.33 -18.23
C HIS A 53 9.58 -14.57 -16.71
N ALA A 54 10.74 -14.70 -16.08
CA ALA A 54 10.85 -14.81 -14.63
C ALA A 54 11.03 -13.42 -13.99
N ILE A 55 10.23 -13.11 -12.97
CA ILE A 55 10.39 -11.91 -12.16
C ILE A 55 11.22 -12.28 -10.93
N GLY A 56 12.41 -11.71 -10.83
CA GLY A 56 13.38 -12.07 -9.82
C GLY A 56 14.33 -10.94 -9.48
N LEU A 57 14.98 -11.06 -8.33
CA LEU A 57 16.18 -10.28 -8.04
C LEU A 57 17.34 -10.84 -8.87
N PRO A 58 18.40 -10.05 -9.14
CA PRO A 58 19.59 -10.58 -9.79
C PRO A 58 20.10 -11.83 -9.04
N GLY A 59 20.07 -12.98 -9.71
CA GLY A 59 20.48 -14.28 -9.15
C GLY A 59 19.39 -15.08 -8.43
N LEU A 60 18.14 -14.61 -8.34
CA LEU A 60 17.07 -15.33 -7.65
C LEU A 60 15.73 -15.19 -8.39
N GLN A 61 15.28 -16.28 -9.02
CA GLN A 61 13.98 -16.37 -9.69
C GLN A 61 12.93 -16.85 -8.70
N PHE A 62 11.84 -16.09 -8.57
CA PHE A 62 10.75 -16.49 -7.70
C PHE A 62 9.69 -17.26 -8.51
N PRO A 63 9.03 -18.26 -7.90
CA PRO A 63 7.79 -18.79 -8.44
C PRO A 63 6.70 -17.72 -8.45
N GLN A 64 5.80 -17.77 -9.45
CA GLN A 64 4.66 -16.85 -9.57
C GLN A 64 3.83 -16.74 -8.28
N TRP A 65 3.60 -17.86 -7.58
CA TRP A 65 2.84 -17.87 -6.33
C TRP A 65 3.55 -17.09 -5.20
N VAL A 66 4.88 -17.10 -5.15
CA VAL A 66 5.66 -16.31 -4.18
C VAL A 66 5.53 -14.84 -4.51
N PHE A 67 5.68 -14.47 -5.78
CA PHE A 67 5.52 -13.09 -6.24
C PHE A 67 4.14 -12.52 -5.90
N LEU A 68 3.07 -13.28 -6.16
CA LEU A 68 1.70 -12.87 -5.82
C LEU A 68 1.50 -12.75 -4.31
N SER A 69 2.08 -13.66 -3.52
CA SER A 69 2.01 -13.62 -2.05
C SER A 69 2.69 -12.36 -1.50
N VAL A 70 3.84 -11.97 -2.06
CA VAL A 70 4.54 -10.74 -1.67
C VAL A 70 3.69 -9.51 -2.00
N CYS A 71 3.12 -9.44 -3.22
CA CYS A 71 2.24 -8.33 -3.60
C CYS A 71 1.02 -8.22 -2.65
N ALA A 72 0.39 -9.36 -2.32
CA ALA A 72 -0.73 -9.42 -1.39
C ALA A 72 -0.33 -9.00 0.03
N ALA A 73 0.84 -9.42 0.52
CA ALA A 73 1.35 -9.05 1.82
C ALA A 73 1.59 -7.53 1.91
N PHE A 74 2.23 -6.93 0.90
CA PHE A 74 2.46 -5.49 0.88
C PHE A 74 1.15 -4.68 0.83
N ALA A 75 0.20 -5.09 -0.02
CA ALA A 75 -1.12 -4.47 -0.04
C ALA A 75 -1.84 -4.60 1.32
N GLY A 76 -1.76 -5.77 1.95
CA GLY A 76 -2.35 -6.05 3.26
C GLY A 76 -1.76 -5.22 4.40
N VAL A 77 -0.43 -5.10 4.45
CA VAL A 77 0.26 -4.26 5.46
C VAL A 77 -0.19 -2.79 5.35
N GLN A 78 -0.33 -2.29 4.14
CA GLN A 78 -0.75 -0.90 3.89
C GLN A 78 -2.22 -0.68 4.26
N LEU A 79 -3.10 -1.64 3.95
CA LEU A 79 -4.50 -1.63 4.43
C LEU A 79 -4.60 -1.67 5.95
N PHE A 80 -3.78 -2.51 6.61
CA PHE A 80 -3.75 -2.60 8.07
C PHE A 80 -3.26 -1.30 8.72
N ALA A 81 -2.23 -0.68 8.15
CA ALA A 81 -1.73 0.63 8.59
C ALA A 81 -2.80 1.74 8.44
N ALA A 82 -3.57 1.74 7.35
CA ALA A 82 -4.70 2.66 7.19
C ALA A 82 -5.83 2.38 8.19
N TYR A 83 -6.17 1.11 8.43
CA TYR A 83 -7.20 0.72 9.38
C TYR A 83 -6.87 1.17 10.81
N THR A 84 -5.64 0.91 11.27
CA THR A 84 -5.17 1.33 12.59
C THR A 84 -5.14 2.86 12.73
N TYR A 85 -4.77 3.58 11.68
CA TYR A 85 -4.83 5.04 11.66
C TYR A 85 -6.26 5.57 11.84
N VAL A 86 -7.24 5.04 11.11
CA VAL A 86 -8.65 5.42 11.27
C VAL A 86 -9.15 5.15 12.70
N GLN A 87 -8.80 3.99 13.27
CA GLN A 87 -9.16 3.67 14.65
C GLN A 87 -8.56 4.66 15.66
N SER A 88 -7.29 5.04 15.47
CA SER A 88 -6.60 5.98 16.35
C SER A 88 -7.26 7.37 16.33
N LYS A 89 -7.72 7.81 15.15
CA LYS A 89 -8.39 9.11 14.99
C LYS A 89 -9.76 9.13 15.68
N LYS A 90 -10.53 8.04 15.56
CA LYS A 90 -11.83 7.90 16.24
C LYS A 90 -11.69 7.96 17.77
N ARG A 91 -10.65 7.33 18.32
CA ARG A 91 -10.37 7.39 19.77
C ARG A 91 -9.97 8.79 20.21
N ALA A 92 -9.20 9.51 19.41
CA ALA A 92 -8.81 10.89 19.70
C ALA A 92 -10.01 11.85 19.67
N GLU A 93 -10.93 11.69 18.72
CA GLU A 93 -12.17 12.47 18.64
C GLU A 93 -13.13 12.16 19.80
N ALA A 94 -13.30 10.88 20.17
CA ALA A 94 -14.10 10.49 21.32
C ALA A 94 -13.56 11.08 22.63
N ARG A 95 -12.24 11.09 22.82
CA ARG A 95 -11.61 11.69 24.00
C ARG A 95 -11.76 13.22 24.05
N ARG A 96 -11.72 13.90 22.90
CA ARG A 96 -11.97 15.35 22.85
C ARG A 96 -13.40 15.71 23.23
N ARG A 97 -14.39 14.89 22.84
CA ARG A 97 -15.80 15.12 23.23
C ARG A 97 -15.98 15.03 24.75
N LEU A 98 -15.37 14.02 25.37
CA LEU A 98 -15.45 13.84 26.82
C LEU A 98 -14.84 15.03 27.60
N LEU A 99 -13.69 15.56 27.18
CA LEU A 99 -13.11 16.75 27.82
C LEU A 99 -14.02 17.98 27.66
N ASN A 100 -14.68 18.13 26.51
CA ASN A 100 -15.51 19.31 26.24
C ASN A 100 -16.85 19.26 26.99
N ASP A 101 -17.35 18.06 27.34
CA ASP A 101 -18.51 17.88 28.21
C ASP A 101 -18.16 18.13 29.69
N GLU A 102 -16.96 17.73 30.15
CA GLU A 102 -16.49 18.01 31.52
C GLU A 102 -16.32 19.52 31.78
N ASP A 103 -15.88 20.29 30.78
CA ASP A 103 -15.71 21.75 30.90
C ASP A 103 -17.05 22.52 30.91
N GLU A 104 -18.15 21.97 30.35
CA GLU A 104 -19.49 22.62 30.36
C GLU A 104 -20.24 22.45 31.69
N ASP A 105 -19.96 21.38 32.45
CA ASP A 105 -20.61 21.11 33.75
C ASP A 105 -20.00 21.92 34.92
N ASP A 106 -18.86 22.58 34.70
CA ASP A 106 -18.13 23.40 35.69
C ASP A 106 -18.38 24.93 35.54
N GLU A 107 -19.19 25.38 34.57
CA GLU A 107 -19.62 26.79 34.48
C GLU A 107 -20.87 27.06 35.37
N PRO A 108 -20.77 27.94 36.39
CA PRO A 108 -21.85 28.22 37.36
C PRO A 108 -22.96 29.16 36.86
#